data_AF-A0A183GII0-F1
#
_entry.id   AF-A0A183GII0-F1
#
_cell.length_a   1.000
_cell.length_b   1.000
_cell.length_c   1.000
_cell.angle_alpha   90.00
_cell.angle_beta   90.00
_cell.angle_gamma   90.00
#
_symmetry.space_group_name_H-M   'P 1'
#
loop_
_entity.id
_entity.type
_entity.pdbx_description
1 polymer ?
#
loop_
_entity_poly.entity_id
_entity_poly.type
_entity_poly.pdbx_seq_one_letter_code
_entity_poly.pdbx_strand_id
1 'polypeptide(L)'
;MSLVDVLGKPHLCCGRTPMGWNQDQLVEQDNILDILKQVYCRTITHFADFVAGCPELSLLEDKNRLALCSANYCGYVLLMMVYNTYRSGCEGLLFPHGFKYSLSLKREEHE
;
A
#
# COMPACT_ATOMS: atom_id res chain seq x y z
N MET A 1 -13.67 3.47 -14.87
CA MET A 1 -12.93 4.56 -14.20
C MET A 1 -11.67 4.73 -15.02
N SER A 2 -11.38 5.91 -15.58
CA SER A 2 -10.15 6.12 -16.35
C SER A 2 -8.91 6.16 -15.44
N LEU A 3 -7.71 6.02 -15.99
CA LEU A 3 -6.46 6.24 -15.24
C LEU A 3 -6.43 7.62 -14.58
N VAL A 4 -6.97 8.64 -15.24
CA VAL A 4 -7.07 10.00 -14.67
C VAL A 4 -8.02 10.01 -13.46
N ASP A 5 -9.16 9.34 -13.55
CA ASP A 5 -10.10 9.22 -12.43
C ASP A 5 -9.48 8.44 -11.25
N VAL A 6 -8.72 7.38 -11.57
CA VAL A 6 -7.98 6.55 -10.62
C VAL A 6 -6.94 7.37 -9.87
N LEU A 7 -6.13 8.15 -10.60
CA LEU A 7 -5.12 9.03 -10.02
C LEU A 7 -5.73 10.19 -9.21
N GLY A 8 -6.90 10.70 -9.64
CA GLY A 8 -7.61 11.77 -8.94
C GLY A 8 -8.34 11.28 -7.67
N LYS A 9 -8.68 10.00 -7.59
CA LYS A 9 -9.41 9.40 -6.46
C LYS A 9 -8.80 8.05 -6.05
N PRO A 10 -7.53 8.02 -5.61
CA PRO A 10 -6.79 6.77 -5.36
C PRO A 10 -7.46 5.87 -4.32
N HIS A 11 -8.26 6.44 -3.41
CA HIS A 11 -9.02 5.70 -2.40
C HIS A 11 -10.16 4.84 -2.98
N LEU A 12 -10.66 5.12 -4.19
CA LEU A 12 -11.78 4.39 -4.80
C LEU A 12 -11.35 3.13 -5.54
N CYS A 13 -10.09 3.05 -5.98
CA CYS A 13 -9.56 1.92 -6.75
C CYS A 13 -9.33 0.67 -5.91
N CYS A 14 -9.56 0.79 -4.60
CA CYS A 14 -9.11 -0.13 -3.56
C CYS A 14 -10.27 -0.83 -2.84
N GLY A 15 -11.50 -0.76 -3.39
CA GLY A 15 -12.71 -1.21 -2.72
C GLY A 15 -12.87 -2.73 -2.55
N ARG A 16 -12.10 -3.54 -3.27
CA ARG A 16 -12.20 -5.02 -3.25
C ARG A 16 -11.31 -5.69 -2.22
N THR A 17 -10.10 -5.18 -2.02
CA THR A 17 -9.14 -5.73 -1.08
C THR A 17 -8.99 -4.79 0.10
N PRO A 18 -9.77 -4.97 1.20
CA PRO A 18 -9.62 -4.14 2.39
C PRO A 18 -8.23 -4.34 2.96
N MET A 19 -7.46 -3.24 3.02
CA MET A 19 -6.08 -3.26 3.51
C MET A 19 -5.99 -3.10 5.02
N GLY A 20 -6.97 -2.45 5.66
CA GLY A 20 -6.97 -2.20 7.11
C GLY A 20 -5.93 -1.14 7.51
N TRP A 21 -6.39 0.02 7.98
CA TRP A 21 -5.54 1.19 8.25
C TRP A 21 -5.73 1.77 9.66
N ASN A 22 -6.32 0.98 10.57
CA ASN A 22 -6.82 1.46 11.86
C ASN A 22 -5.74 1.77 12.91
N GLN A 23 -4.46 1.68 12.55
CA GLN A 23 -3.30 1.93 13.44
C GLN A 23 -3.28 1.02 14.69
N ASP A 24 -3.74 -0.22 14.56
CA ASP A 24 -4.01 -1.10 15.70
C ASP A 24 -2.74 -1.73 16.32
N GLN A 25 -1.61 -1.80 15.59
CA GLN A 25 -0.43 -2.57 16.01
C GLN A 25 0.87 -1.83 15.75
N LEU A 26 1.68 -1.61 16.80
CA LEU A 26 3.03 -1.07 16.65
C LEU A 26 3.98 -2.19 16.18
N VAL A 27 4.83 -1.88 15.21
CA VAL A 27 5.86 -2.77 14.68
C VAL A 27 7.22 -2.33 15.19
N GLU A 28 7.89 -3.21 15.92
CA GLU A 28 9.29 -3.03 16.31
C GLU A 28 10.22 -3.08 15.09
N GLN A 29 11.33 -2.35 15.17
CA GLN A 29 12.20 -2.11 14.01
C GLN A 29 12.87 -3.37 13.45
N ASP A 30 13.16 -4.34 14.30
CA ASP A 30 13.70 -5.65 13.97
C ASP A 30 12.69 -6.57 13.27
N ASN A 31 11.39 -6.33 13.47
CA ASN A 31 10.31 -7.15 12.92
C ASN A 31 9.77 -6.66 11.57
N ILE A 32 10.30 -5.55 11.03
CA ILE A 32 9.78 -4.92 9.80
C ILE A 32 9.73 -5.88 8.60
N LEU A 33 10.75 -6.73 8.41
CA LEU A 33 10.81 -7.66 7.28
C LEU A 33 9.71 -8.72 7.37
N ASP A 34 9.39 -9.19 8.56
CA ASP A 34 8.36 -10.20 8.75
C ASP A 34 6.96 -9.62 8.55
N ILE A 35 6.75 -8.37 8.98
CA ILE A 35 5.53 -7.63 8.63
C ILE A 35 5.40 -7.43 7.12
N LEU A 36 6.48 -7.02 6.44
CA LEU A 36 6.46 -6.86 4.98
C LEU A 36 6.13 -8.17 4.25
N LYS A 37 6.66 -9.31 4.72
CA LYS A 37 6.29 -10.64 4.19
C LYS A 37 4.81 -10.96 4.43
N GLN A 38 4.29 -10.68 5.62
CA GLN A 38 2.89 -10.93 5.95
C GLN A 38 1.93 -10.12 5.07
N VAL A 39 2.25 -8.85 4.79
CA VAL A 39 1.39 -7.98 3.99
C VAL A 39 1.60 -8.12 2.47
N TYR A 40 2.69 -8.78 2.03
CA TYR A 40 3.11 -8.86 0.63
C TYR A 40 2.01 -9.34 -0.32
N CYS A 41 1.42 -10.51 -0.05
CA CYS A 41 0.38 -11.07 -0.91
C CYS A 41 -0.83 -10.12 -1.02
N ARG A 42 -1.16 -9.42 0.07
CA ARG A 42 -2.27 -8.47 0.09
C ARG A 42 -1.97 -7.23 -0.74
N THR A 43 -0.73 -6.73 -0.67
CA THR A 43 -0.26 -5.62 -1.52
C THR A 43 -0.22 -5.99 -3.00
N ILE A 44 0.10 -7.24 -3.36
CA ILE A 44 -0.03 -7.74 -4.75
C ILE A 44 -1.48 -7.73 -5.20
N THR A 45 -2.39 -8.36 -4.44
CA THR A 45 -3.81 -8.44 -4.82
C THR A 45 -4.40 -7.05 -5.00
N HIS A 46 -4.08 -6.15 -4.07
CA HIS A 46 -4.49 -4.75 -4.13
C HIS A 46 -3.93 -4.02 -5.38
N PHE A 47 -2.69 -4.30 -5.77
CA PHE A 47 -2.13 -3.76 -7.01
C PHE A 47 -2.78 -4.36 -8.26
N ALA A 48 -3.07 -5.66 -8.26
CA ALA A 48 -3.77 -6.31 -9.37
C ALA A 48 -5.18 -5.74 -9.56
N ASP A 49 -5.93 -5.51 -8.47
CA ASP A 49 -7.22 -4.84 -8.50
C ASP A 49 -7.13 -3.42 -9.09
N PHE A 50 -6.11 -2.66 -8.68
CA PHE A 50 -5.84 -1.31 -9.21
C PHE A 50 -5.55 -1.33 -10.71
N VAL A 51 -4.66 -2.22 -11.16
CA VAL A 51 -4.32 -2.38 -12.60
C VAL A 51 -5.56 -2.78 -13.40
N ALA A 52 -6.35 -3.72 -12.90
CA ALA A 52 -7.60 -4.15 -13.54
C ALA A 52 -8.66 -3.03 -13.60
N GLY A 53 -8.60 -2.07 -12.66
CA GLY A 53 -9.45 -0.88 -12.66
C GLY A 53 -9.07 0.19 -13.69
N CYS A 54 -7.90 0.07 -14.35
CA CYS A 54 -7.40 1.03 -15.33
C CYS A 54 -7.64 0.50 -16.77
N PRO A 55 -8.72 0.92 -17.46
CA PRO A 55 -9.06 0.42 -18.79
C PRO A 55 -7.98 0.71 -19.83
N GLU A 56 -7.20 1.78 -19.67
CA GLU A 56 -6.09 2.12 -20.56
C GLU A 56 -4.99 1.06 -20.54
N LEU A 57 -4.78 0.41 -19.40
CA LEU A 57 -3.81 -0.70 -19.29
C LEU A 57 -4.29 -1.97 -19.98
N SER A 58 -5.61 -2.12 -20.17
CA SER A 58 -6.17 -3.25 -20.92
C SER A 58 -5.88 -3.19 -22.43
N LEU A 59 -5.47 -2.02 -22.94
CA LEU A 59 -5.09 -1.82 -24.34
C LEU A 59 -3.66 -2.31 -24.65
N LEU A 60 -2.86 -2.60 -23.63
CA LEU A 60 -1.50 -3.11 -23.80
C LEU A 60 -1.51 -4.62 -24.05
N GLU A 61 -0.59 -5.08 -24.91
CA GLU A 61 -0.26 -6.50 -25.02
C GLU A 61 0.15 -7.10 -23.67
N ASP A 62 -0.18 -8.36 -23.43
CA ASP A 62 0.05 -9.03 -22.14
C ASP A 62 1.51 -8.92 -21.65
N LYS A 63 2.47 -9.05 -22.57
CA LYS A 63 3.90 -8.93 -22.26
C LYS A 63 4.27 -7.52 -21.80
N ASN A 64 3.76 -6.49 -22.47
CA ASN A 64 4.03 -5.09 -22.15
C ASN A 64 3.33 -4.68 -20.86
N ARG A 65 2.09 -5.15 -20.66
CA ARG A 65 1.35 -4.96 -19.40
C ARG A 65 2.08 -5.58 -18.22
N LEU A 66 2.57 -6.82 -18.37
CA LEU A 66 3.35 -7.49 -17.33
C LEU A 66 4.63 -6.71 -17.00
N ALA A 67 5.41 -6.34 -18.02
CA ALA A 67 6.65 -5.58 -17.83
C ALA A 67 6.41 -4.24 -17.10
N LEU A 68 5.38 -3.49 -17.52
CA LEU A 68 5.01 -2.22 -16.87
C LEU A 68 4.58 -2.45 -15.41
N CYS A 69 3.71 -3.43 -15.15
CA CYS A 69 3.21 -3.71 -13.81
C CYS A 69 4.35 -4.14 -12.86
N SER A 70 5.21 -5.06 -13.31
CA SER A 70 6.35 -5.53 -12.51
C SER A 70 7.35 -4.42 -12.19
N ALA A 71 7.61 -3.50 -13.13
CA ALA A 71 8.52 -2.38 -12.91
C ALA A 71 7.96 -1.33 -11.92
N ASN A 72 6.64 -1.21 -11.81
CA ASN A 72 6.01 -0.14 -11.03
C ASN A 72 5.37 -0.60 -9.70
N TYR A 73 5.31 -1.91 -9.44
CA TYR A 73 4.70 -2.48 -8.25
C TYR A 73 5.20 -1.84 -6.95
N CYS A 74 6.51 -1.80 -6.73
CA CYS A 74 7.08 -1.25 -5.51
C CYS A 74 6.74 0.24 -5.32
N GLY A 75 6.77 1.02 -6.41
CA GLY A 75 6.42 2.44 -6.38
C GLY A 75 4.97 2.67 -6.00
N TYR A 76 4.06 1.88 -6.57
CA TYR A 76 2.65 1.90 -6.21
C TYR A 76 2.43 1.57 -4.73
N VAL A 77 3.04 0.49 -4.24
CA VAL A 77 2.89 0.05 -2.84
C VAL A 77 3.38 1.12 -1.87
N LEU A 78 4.53 1.72 -2.14
CA LEU A 78 5.09 2.80 -1.32
C LEU A 78 4.18 4.04 -1.32
N LEU A 79 3.70 4.47 -2.50
CA LEU A 79 2.80 5.61 -2.61
C LEU A 79 1.50 5.36 -1.81
N MET A 80 0.95 4.15 -1.91
CA MET A 80 -0.24 3.75 -1.18
C MET A 80 -0.02 3.77 0.35
N MET A 81 1.11 3.26 0.85
CA MET A 81 1.45 3.33 2.28
C MET A 81 1.62 4.78 2.76
N VAL A 82 2.39 5.59 2.03
CA VAL A 82 2.66 6.99 2.40
C VAL A 82 1.38 7.82 2.39
N TYR A 83 0.54 7.66 1.37
CA TYR A 83 -0.74 8.37 1.29
C TYR A 83 -1.67 8.03 2.46
N ASN A 84 -1.78 6.75 2.83
CA ASN A 84 -2.59 6.35 3.98
C ASN A 84 -1.97 6.80 5.29
N THR A 85 -0.65 6.78 5.41
CA THR A 85 0.07 7.35 6.56
C THR A 85 -0.29 8.82 6.77
N TYR A 86 -0.21 9.62 5.69
CA TYR A 86 -0.58 11.03 5.69
C TYR A 86 -2.04 11.24 6.07
N ARG A 87 -2.97 10.50 5.45
CA ARG A 87 -4.40 10.61 5.76
C ARG A 87 -4.75 10.26 7.20
N SER A 88 -4.05 9.28 7.77
CA SER A 88 -4.29 8.80 9.12
C SER A 88 -3.56 9.65 10.19
N GLY A 89 -2.74 10.63 9.79
CA GLY A 89 -1.94 11.43 10.73
C GLY A 89 -0.94 10.59 11.52
N CYS A 90 -0.49 9.47 10.95
CA CYS A 90 0.40 8.53 11.62
C CYS A 90 1.84 9.04 11.57
N GLU A 91 2.48 9.19 12.73
CA GLU A 91 3.92 9.47 12.80
C GLU A 91 4.72 8.22 12.41
N GLY A 92 5.44 8.29 11.29
CA GLY A 92 6.24 7.19 10.74
C GLY A 92 5.68 6.67 9.41
N LEU A 93 5.47 5.36 9.30
CA LEU A 93 4.88 4.70 8.13
C LEU A 93 3.80 3.71 8.57
N LEU A 94 2.66 3.77 7.91
CA LEU A 94 1.54 2.86 8.12
C LEU A 94 1.54 1.77 7.04
N PHE A 95 1.67 0.53 7.48
CA PHE A 95 1.54 -0.66 6.66
C PHE A 95 0.09 -1.17 6.67
N PRO A 96 -0.28 -2.03 5.70
CA PRO A 96 -1.57 -2.73 5.73
C PRO A 96 -1.76 -3.49 7.05
N HIS A 97 -3.00 -3.82 7.40
CA HIS A 97 -3.42 -4.39 8.68
C HIS A 97 -3.24 -3.46 9.88
N GLY A 98 -3.02 -2.16 9.67
CA GLY A 98 -2.87 -1.18 10.74
C GLY A 98 -1.52 -1.24 11.46
N PHE A 99 -0.53 -1.91 10.87
CA PHE A 99 0.83 -1.99 11.38
C PHE A 99 1.53 -0.62 11.27
N LYS A 100 1.86 0.00 12.40
CA LYS A 100 2.57 1.28 12.48
C LYS A 100 4.05 1.06 12.72
N TYR A 101 4.87 1.66 11.87
CA TYR A 101 6.31 1.73 12.04
C TYR A 101 6.73 3.16 12.32
N SER A 102 7.51 3.39 13.37
CA SER A 102 8.08 4.71 13.69
C SER A 102 9.59 4.62 13.78
N LEU A 103 10.28 5.64 13.27
CA LEU A 103 11.72 5.82 13.44
C LEU A 103 12.07 6.43 14.81
N SER A 104 11.08 6.93 15.54
CA SER A 104 11.27 7.49 16.87
C SER A 104 11.44 6.33 17.86
N LEU A 105 12.70 6.04 18.23
CA LEU A 105 13.12 5.04 19.23
C LEU A 105 12.54 5.25 20.64
N LYS A 106 11.65 6.24 20.85
CA LYS A 106 11.08 6.53 22.16
C LYS A 106 9.94 5.56 22.44
N ARG A 107 10.33 4.40 22.96
CA ARG A 107 9.58 3.68 23.97
C ARG A 107 9.32 4.69 25.11
N GLU A 108 8.18 5.36 25.09
CA GLU A 108 7.65 5.93 26.33
C GLU A 108 7.30 4.72 27.19
N GLU A 109 8.28 4.30 27.99
CA GLU A 109 8.03 3.46 29.16
C GLU A 109 7.07 4.25 30.04
N HIS A 110 5.79 3.92 29.96
CA HIS A 110 4.83 4.33 30.97
C HIS A 110 5.25 3.67 32.29
N GLU A 111 5.87 4.47 33.17
CA GLU A 111 5.90 4.28 34.62
C GLU A 111 4.49 4.18 35.21
#